data_AF-A0A0G3WHN0-F1
#
_entry.id   AF-A0A0G3WHN0-F1
#
_cell.length_a   1.000
_cell.length_b   1.000
_cell.length_c   1.000
_cell.angle_alpha   90.00
_cell.angle_beta   90.00
_cell.angle_gamma   90.00
#
_symmetry.space_group_name_H-M   'P 1'
#
loop_
_entity.id
_entity.type
_entity.pdbx_description
1 polymer ?
#
loop_
_entity_poly.entity_id
_entity_poly.type
_entity_poly.pdbx_seq_one_letter_code
_entity_poly.pdbx_strand_id
1 'polypeptide(L)'
;MNFYALIILPPIVFAVVFAFMFLLARATNKIAFKNPLNPNGKLKAYACGEDVKEHRLKPEYSEFFPVAFFFTIMHVITLLLASTPADMKTSIGITALFVAVAYISILIIFRRERND
;
A
#
# COMPACT_ATOMS: atom_id res chain seq x y z
N MET A 1 -27.96 -20.14 -5.96
CA MET A 1 -26.60 -20.03 -5.37
C MET A 1 -26.75 -20.11 -3.86
N ASN A 2 -26.03 -21.00 -3.18
CA ASN A 2 -26.19 -21.19 -1.73
C ASN A 2 -25.71 -19.95 -0.96
N PHE A 3 -26.35 -19.63 0.16
CA PHE A 3 -26.00 -18.48 1.00
C PHE A 3 -24.51 -18.49 1.40
N TYR A 4 -23.97 -19.66 1.74
CA TYR A 4 -22.54 -19.85 2.03
C TYR A 4 -21.62 -19.50 0.84
N ALA A 5 -22.03 -19.81 -0.39
CA ALA A 5 -21.25 -19.44 -1.58
C ALA A 5 -21.27 -17.93 -1.81
N LEU A 6 -22.38 -17.27 -1.45
CA LEU A 6 -22.54 -15.82 -1.56
C LEU A 6 -21.66 -15.09 -0.52
N ILE A 7 -21.59 -15.60 0.73
CA ILE A 7 -20.83 -14.94 1.79
C ILE A 7 -19.31 -15.03 1.60
N ILE A 8 -18.81 -16.06 0.92
CA ILE A 8 -17.36 -16.29 0.69
C ILE A 8 -16.81 -15.43 -0.47
N LEU A 9 -17.66 -14.81 -1.29
CA LEU A 9 -17.18 -13.92 -2.33
C LEU A 9 -16.29 -12.81 -1.74
N PRO A 10 -15.07 -12.60 -2.27
CA PRO A 10 -14.13 -11.62 -1.74
C PRO A 10 -14.72 -10.23 -1.45
N PRO A 11 -15.54 -9.60 -2.34
CA PRO A 11 -16.11 -8.29 -2.04
C PRO A 11 -17.10 -8.31 -0.87
N ILE A 12 -17.81 -9.43 -0.66
CA ILE A 12 -18.84 -9.56 0.38
C ILE A 12 -18.18 -9.79 1.73
N VAL A 13 -17.20 -10.70 1.81
CA VAL A 13 -16.38 -10.89 3.02
C VAL A 13 -15.72 -9.57 3.43
N PHE A 14 -15.11 -8.87 2.46
CA PHE A 14 -14.48 -7.58 2.71
C PHE A 14 -15.47 -6.56 3.29
N ALA A 15 -16.65 -6.42 2.69
CA ALA A 15 -17.68 -5.49 3.17
C ALA A 15 -18.14 -5.82 4.59
N VAL A 16 -18.34 -7.10 4.92
CA VAL A 16 -18.75 -7.55 6.26
C VAL A 16 -17.66 -7.25 7.29
N VAL A 17 -16.41 -7.62 7.00
CA VAL A 17 -15.27 -7.37 7.91
C VAL A 17 -15.05 -5.87 8.09
N PHE A 18 -15.15 -5.09 7.02
CA PHE A 18 -15.03 -3.63 7.06
C PHE A 18 -16.13 -3.02 7.94
N ALA A 19 -17.39 -3.42 7.74
CA ALA A 19 -18.50 -2.96 8.56
C ALA A 19 -18.30 -3.30 10.04
N PHE A 20 -17.84 -4.52 10.34
CA PHE A 20 -17.52 -4.94 11.69
C PHE A 20 -16.41 -4.07 12.32
N MET A 21 -15.29 -3.87 11.62
CA MET A 21 -14.18 -3.05 12.08
C MET A 21 -14.59 -1.59 12.29
N PHE A 22 -15.44 -1.05 11.41
CA PHE A 22 -15.97 0.30 11.53
C PHE A 22 -16.85 0.47 12.77
N LEU A 23 -17.73 -0.50 13.04
CA LEU A 23 -18.56 -0.51 14.25
C LEU A 23 -17.71 -0.61 15.51
N LEU A 24 -16.68 -1.47 15.50
CA LEU A 24 -15.75 -1.61 16.61
C LEU A 24 -14.99 -0.30 16.85
N ALA A 25 -14.46 0.34 15.80
CA ALA A 25 -13.79 1.64 15.91
C ALA A 25 -14.71 2.73 16.50
N ARG A 26 -16.00 2.72 16.12
CA ARG A 26 -16.98 3.66 16.67
C ARG A 26 -17.31 3.36 18.13
N ALA A 27 -17.40 2.09 18.51
CA ALA A 27 -17.64 1.67 19.88
C ALA A 27 -16.45 2.04 20.79
N THR A 28 -15.21 1.76 20.35
CA THR A 28 -14.01 2.10 21.11
C THR A 28 -13.79 3.61 21.20
N ASN A 29 -14.13 4.40 20.16
CA ASN A 29 -14.07 5.86 20.23
C ASN A 29 -14.98 6.45 21.33
N LYS A 30 -16.10 5.79 21.66
CA LYS A 30 -16.97 6.23 22.76
C LYS A 30 -16.34 6.01 24.13
N ILE A 31 -15.55 4.94 24.28
CA ILE A 31 -14.87 4.58 25.53
C ILE A 31 -13.53 5.33 25.66
N ALA A 32 -12.92 5.69 24.52
CA ALA A 32 -11.65 6.39 24.49
C ALA A 32 -11.72 7.71 25.26
N PHE A 33 -10.67 7.97 26.06
CA PHE A 33 -10.54 9.21 26.80
C PHE A 33 -10.50 10.41 25.86
N LYS A 34 -11.37 11.40 26.10
CA LYS A 34 -11.42 12.67 25.36
C LYS A 34 -10.94 13.77 26.29
N ASN A 35 -9.79 14.38 25.98
CA ASN A 35 -9.28 15.51 26.76
C ASN A 35 -10.25 16.71 26.63
N PRO A 36 -10.92 17.14 27.72
CA PRO A 36 -11.93 18.20 27.67
C PRO A 36 -11.33 19.59 27.42
N LEU A 37 -10.05 19.79 27.73
CA LEU A 37 -9.38 21.09 27.60
C LEU A 37 -8.92 21.39 26.18
N ASN A 38 -8.99 20.38 25.28
CA ASN A 38 -8.60 20.44 23.87
C ASN A 38 -7.44 21.42 23.60
N PRO A 39 -6.24 21.15 24.14
CA PRO A 39 -5.15 22.13 24.13
C PRO A 39 -4.78 22.53 22.70
N ASN A 40 -4.49 23.81 22.49
CA ASN A 40 -4.15 24.38 21.18
C ASN A 40 -3.00 23.64 20.45
N GLY A 41 -2.12 22.96 21.18
CA GLY A 41 -1.04 22.15 20.63
C GLY A 41 -1.43 20.76 20.12
N LYS A 42 -2.65 20.28 20.35
CA LYS A 42 -3.06 18.90 20.03
C LYS A 42 -2.92 18.53 18.56
N LEU A 43 -3.13 19.49 17.67
CA LEU A 43 -3.04 19.32 16.22
C LEU A 43 -1.75 19.94 15.63
N LYS A 44 -0.89 20.53 16.47
CA LYS A 44 0.40 21.05 16.01
C LYS A 44 1.34 19.87 15.71
N ALA A 45 2.17 20.02 14.69
CA ALA A 45 3.23 19.06 14.40
C ALA A 45 4.17 18.96 15.61
N TYR A 46 4.64 17.75 15.92
CA TYR A 46 5.64 17.59 16.96
C TYR A 46 6.95 18.21 16.50
N ALA A 47 7.41 19.20 17.25
CA ALA A 47 8.59 20.00 16.93
C ALA A 47 9.56 20.09 18.11
N CYS A 48 9.63 19.05 18.94
CA CYS A 48 10.51 19.02 20.12
C CYS A 48 10.35 20.22 21.09
N GLY A 49 9.17 20.88 21.09
CA GLY A 49 8.90 22.07 21.90
C GLY A 49 9.17 23.42 21.21
N GLU A 50 9.64 23.41 19.97
CA GLU A 50 9.90 24.62 19.18
C GLU A 50 8.71 25.02 18.30
N ASP A 51 8.52 26.32 18.06
CA ASP A 51 7.57 26.81 17.05
C ASP A 51 8.25 26.88 15.68
N VAL A 52 8.08 25.81 14.89
CA VAL A 52 8.62 25.72 13.52
C VAL A 52 7.76 26.57 12.59
N LYS A 53 8.32 27.61 11.98
CA LYS A 53 7.59 28.50 11.04
C LYS A 53 7.33 27.83 9.69
N GLU A 54 8.25 27.01 9.22
CA GLU A 54 8.16 26.32 7.92
C GLU A 54 7.94 24.81 8.10
N HIS A 55 6.72 24.36 7.88
CA HIS A 55 6.29 22.98 8.13
C HIS A 55 6.55 22.01 6.96
N ARG A 56 7.16 22.48 5.87
CA ARG A 56 7.25 21.69 4.61
C ARG A 56 8.65 21.76 4.01
N LEU A 57 9.59 21.07 4.65
CA LEU A 57 10.78 20.62 3.94
C LEU A 57 10.31 19.62 2.88
N LYS A 58 10.64 19.86 1.60
CA LYS A 58 10.42 18.87 0.53
C LYS A 58 11.47 17.78 0.73
N PRO A 59 11.09 16.56 1.15
CA PRO A 59 12.07 15.49 1.28
C PRO A 59 12.61 15.15 -0.11
N GLU A 60 13.88 14.78 -0.18
CA GLU A 60 14.50 14.32 -1.41
C GLU A 60 13.98 12.91 -1.72
N TYR A 61 13.18 12.78 -2.78
CA TYR A 61 12.62 11.49 -3.19
C TYR A 61 13.51 10.72 -4.17
N SER A 62 14.71 11.22 -4.47
CA SER A 62 15.65 10.60 -5.41
C SER A 62 15.97 9.15 -5.02
N GLU A 63 16.16 8.89 -3.72
CA GLU A 63 16.46 7.56 -3.19
C GLU A 63 15.21 6.70 -2.94
N PHE A 64 14.10 7.32 -2.53
CA PHE A 64 12.86 6.60 -2.24
C PHE A 64 12.12 6.15 -3.52
N PHE A 65 12.26 6.90 -4.61
CA PHE A 65 11.53 6.65 -5.85
C PHE A 65 11.90 5.29 -6.49
N PRO A 66 13.18 4.92 -6.68
CA PRO A 66 13.55 3.60 -7.21
C PRO A 66 13.03 2.44 -6.35
N VAL A 67 13.07 2.58 -5.03
CA VAL A 67 12.62 1.55 -4.09
C VAL A 67 11.11 1.33 -4.17
N ALA A 68 10.32 2.41 -4.24
CA ALA A 68 8.86 2.33 -4.36
C ALA A 68 8.43 1.66 -5.68
N PHE A 69 9.08 2.01 -6.79
CA PHE A 69 8.80 1.40 -8.10
C PHE A 69 9.25 -0.06 -8.15
N PHE A 70 10.42 -0.38 -7.60
CA PHE A 70 10.86 -1.77 -7.46
C PHE A 70 9.81 -2.62 -6.72
N PHE A 71 9.35 -2.16 -5.56
CA PHE A 71 8.32 -2.88 -4.80
C PHE A 71 7.03 -3.07 -5.60
N THR A 72 6.60 -2.04 -6.33
CA THR A 72 5.38 -2.09 -7.15
C THR A 72 5.51 -3.11 -8.27
N ILE A 73 6.64 -3.11 -9.00
CA ILE A 73 6.92 -4.07 -10.07
C ILE A 73 6.95 -5.49 -9.51
N MET A 74 7.68 -5.71 -8.42
CA MET A 74 7.75 -7.01 -7.76
C MET A 74 6.37 -7.49 -7.31
N HIS A 75 5.57 -6.61 -6.72
CA HIS A 75 4.22 -6.94 -6.26
C HIS A 75 3.33 -7.43 -7.41
N VAL A 76 3.34 -6.73 -8.54
CA VAL A 76 2.57 -7.10 -9.73
C VAL A 76 3.05 -8.44 -10.31
N ILE A 77 4.36 -8.68 -10.40
CA ILE A 77 4.89 -9.97 -10.85
C ILE A 77 4.45 -11.09 -9.92
N THR A 78 4.54 -10.90 -8.61
CA THR A 78 4.13 -11.93 -7.63
C THR A 78 2.64 -12.24 -7.75
N LEU A 79 1.79 -11.23 -7.91
CA LEU A 79 0.36 -11.44 -8.15
C LEU A 79 0.09 -12.19 -9.46
N LEU A 80 0.81 -11.84 -10.53
CA LEU A 80 0.69 -12.52 -11.82
C LEU A 80 1.12 -14.00 -11.71
N LEU A 81 2.25 -14.28 -11.07
CA LEU A 81 2.74 -15.64 -10.88
C LEU A 81 1.77 -16.46 -10.01
N ALA A 82 1.27 -15.88 -8.92
CA ALA A 82 0.34 -16.57 -8.02
C ALA A 82 -1.05 -16.83 -8.64
N SER A 83 -1.48 -15.99 -9.59
CA SER A 83 -2.77 -16.13 -10.26
C SER A 83 -2.72 -16.97 -11.54
N THR A 84 -1.53 -17.28 -12.07
CA THR A 84 -1.39 -18.07 -13.30
C THR A 84 -1.71 -19.55 -13.01
N PRO A 85 -2.74 -20.15 -13.63
CA PRO A 85 -3.02 -21.57 -13.47
C PRO A 85 -1.95 -22.41 -14.17
N ALA A 86 -1.45 -23.45 -13.49
CA ALA A 86 -0.34 -24.29 -13.94
C ALA A 86 -0.65 -25.09 -15.23
N ASP A 87 -1.92 -25.35 -15.51
CA ASP A 87 -2.35 -26.27 -16.57
C ASP A 87 -2.44 -25.62 -17.96
N MET A 88 -2.31 -24.29 -18.06
CA MET A 88 -2.44 -23.58 -19.34
C MET A 88 -1.08 -23.34 -19.99
N LYS A 89 -0.71 -24.17 -20.98
CA LYS A 89 0.56 -23.98 -21.74
C LYS A 89 0.69 -22.59 -22.39
N THR A 90 -0.44 -21.99 -22.78
CA THR A 90 -0.49 -20.65 -23.39
C THR A 90 -0.22 -19.53 -22.37
N SER A 91 -0.53 -19.73 -21.07
CA SER A 91 -0.32 -18.70 -20.04
C SER A 91 1.16 -18.57 -19.66
N ILE A 92 1.92 -19.67 -19.72
CA ILE A 92 3.35 -19.70 -19.39
C ILE A 92 4.15 -18.71 -20.25
N GLY A 93 3.86 -18.61 -21.55
CA GLY A 93 4.57 -17.69 -22.45
C GLY A 93 4.35 -16.22 -22.11
N ILE A 94 3.11 -15.84 -21.78
CA ILE A 94 2.75 -14.47 -21.40
C ILE A 94 3.35 -14.12 -20.03
N THR A 95 3.27 -15.05 -19.07
CA THR A 95 3.85 -14.86 -17.73
C THR A 95 5.37 -14.72 -17.81
N ALA A 96 6.07 -15.53 -18.61
CA ALA A 96 7.50 -15.42 -18.84
C ALA A 96 7.89 -14.08 -19.49
N LEU A 97 7.11 -13.61 -20.48
CA LEU A 97 7.31 -12.30 -21.10
C LEU A 97 7.19 -11.17 -20.07
N PHE A 98 6.18 -11.21 -19.20
CA PHE A 98 5.99 -10.22 -18.14
C PHE A 98 7.16 -10.20 -17.14
N VAL A 99 7.66 -11.38 -16.76
CA VAL A 99 8.85 -11.49 -15.90
C VAL A 99 10.08 -10.87 -16.58
N ALA A 100 10.28 -11.12 -17.88
CA ALA A 100 11.39 -10.54 -18.64
C ALA A 100 11.30 -9.01 -18.73
N VAL A 101 10.12 -8.46 -19.05
CA VAL A 101 9.88 -7.02 -19.10
C VAL A 101 10.10 -6.36 -17.75
N ALA A 102 9.63 -7.00 -16.68
CA ALA A 102 9.78 -6.49 -15.33
C ALA A 102 11.25 -6.52 -14.87
N TYR A 103 12.00 -7.56 -15.22
CA TYR A 103 13.44 -7.61 -15.01
C TYR A 103 14.16 -6.45 -15.71
N ILE A 104 13.85 -6.20 -16.98
CA ILE A 104 14.41 -5.06 -17.74
C ILE A 104 14.02 -3.73 -17.09
N SER A 105 12.77 -3.59 -16.65
CA SER A 105 12.27 -2.37 -16.00
C SER A 105 13.02 -2.08 -14.70
N ILE A 106 13.30 -3.10 -13.89
CA ILE A 106 14.13 -2.97 -12.69
C ILE A 106 15.55 -2.52 -13.05
N LEU A 107 16.17 -3.11 -14.08
CA LEU A 107 17.50 -2.69 -14.54
C LEU A 107 17.52 -1.22 -15.00
N ILE A 108 16.46 -0.76 -15.68
CA ILE A 108 16.33 0.64 -16.12
C ILE A 108 16.18 1.57 -14.90
N ILE A 109 15.35 1.21 -13.92
CA ILE A 109 15.12 2.03 -12.72
C ILE A 109 16.39 2.21 -11.90
N PHE A 110 17.21 1.17 -11.77
CA PHE A 110 18.49 1.23 -11.06
C PHE A 110 19.66 1.71 -11.92
N ARG A 111 19.41 2.05 -13.19
CA ARG A 111 20.42 2.64 -14.07
C ARG A 111 20.65 4.09 -13.64
N ARG A 112 21.55 4.29 -12.67
CA ARG A 112 22.01 5.60 -12.23
C ARG A 112 22.67 6.32 -13.41
N GLU A 113 22.13 7.46 -13.81
CA GLU A 113 22.87 8.39 -14.68
C GLU A 113 24.09 8.88 -13.89
N ARG A 114 25.28 8.50 -14.37
CA ARG A 114 26.54 9.07 -13.92
C ARG A 114 26.57 10.50 -14.48
N ASN A 115 26.12 11.45 -13.68
CA ASN A 115 26.41 12.86 -13.93
C ASN A 115 27.87 13.08 -13.52
N ASP A 116 28.74 13.16 -14.52
CA ASP A 116 30.10 13.67 -14.41
C ASP A 116 30.09 15.16 -14.03
#